data_AF-A0A147GW81-F1
#
_entry.id   AF-A0A147GW81-F1
#
_cell.length_a   1.000
_cell.length_b   1.000
_cell.length_c   1.000
_cell.angle_alpha   90.00
_cell.angle_beta   90.00
_cell.angle_gamma   90.00
#
_symmetry.space_group_name_H-M   'P 1'
#
loop_
_entity.id
_entity.type
_entity.pdbx_description
1 polymer ?
#
loop_
_entity_poly.entity_id
_entity_poly.type
_entity_poly.pdbx_seq_one_letter_code
_entity_poly.pdbx_strand_id
1 'polypeptide(L)'
;MSDTPQADKAAKELTAAEAAKRVSRPIYEQAQGKDESGAPILISKLVKRAPVKVDEVLSFKDYGTHVVVVTTDGQKFSSLDGKDA
;
A
#
# COMPACT_ATOMS: atom_id res chain seq x y z
N MET A 1 -7.17 32.04 6.77
CA MET A 1 -5.80 31.57 6.47
C MET A 1 -5.58 30.30 7.25
N SER A 2 -5.18 29.25 6.53
CA SER A 2 -4.41 28.08 6.99
C SER A 2 -4.66 27.55 8.40
N ASP A 3 -5.64 26.66 8.55
CA ASP A 3 -5.66 25.70 9.66
C ASP A 3 -5.15 24.36 9.11
N THR A 4 -3.84 24.18 9.17
CA THR A 4 -3.23 22.85 9.07
C THR A 4 -2.61 22.61 10.42
N PRO A 5 -3.23 21.81 11.31
CA PRO A 5 -2.51 21.33 12.47
C PRO A 5 -1.46 20.35 11.96
N GLN A 6 -0.25 20.89 11.86
CA GLN A 6 1.00 20.17 11.83
C GLN A 6 0.94 19.06 12.88
N ALA A 7 0.87 17.82 12.41
CA ALA A 7 0.88 16.62 13.24
C ALA A 7 2.30 16.42 13.78
N ASP A 8 2.64 17.18 14.81
CA ASP A 8 3.82 17.01 15.64
C ASP A 8 3.34 16.43 16.98
N LYS A 9 3.54 15.13 17.23
CA LYS A 9 3.36 14.58 18.59
C LYS A 9 4.16 13.33 18.92
N ALA A 10 5.49 13.44 18.78
CA ALA A 10 6.50 12.46 19.15
C ALA A 10 6.15 11.57 20.37
N ALA A 11 5.51 10.43 20.12
CA ALA A 11 5.16 9.42 21.12
C ALA A 11 5.34 8.02 20.54
N LYS A 12 6.59 7.58 20.30
CA LYS A 12 6.87 6.29 19.59
C LYS A 12 5.99 6.11 18.34
N GLU A 13 5.68 7.23 17.68
CA GLU A 13 4.72 7.28 16.60
C GLU A 13 5.28 6.52 15.40
N LEU A 14 4.46 5.65 14.84
CA LEU A 14 4.70 5.11 13.52
C LEU A 14 4.88 6.30 12.58
N THR A 15 6.10 6.53 12.10
CA THR A 15 6.35 7.57 11.10
C THR A 15 5.77 7.11 9.77
N ALA A 16 5.47 8.05 8.87
CA ALA A 16 5.02 7.71 7.52
C ALA A 16 5.99 6.73 6.83
N ALA A 17 7.29 6.86 7.07
CA ALA A 17 8.31 5.95 6.56
C ALA A 17 8.19 4.53 7.14
N GLU A 18 7.92 4.39 8.44
CA GLU A 18 7.72 3.08 9.07
C GLU A 18 6.38 2.46 8.67
N ALA A 19 5.33 3.26 8.51
CA ALA A 19 4.04 2.81 8.02
C ALA A 19 4.14 2.29 6.58
N ALA A 20 4.84 3.04 5.71
CA ALA A 20 5.02 2.69 4.31
C ALA A 20 5.86 1.40 4.12
N LYS A 21 6.82 1.13 5.01
CA LYS A 21 7.55 -0.15 5.02
C LYS A 21 6.70 -1.33 5.51
N ARG A 22 5.78 -1.10 6.45
CA ARG A 22 4.90 -2.15 6.99
C ARG A 22 3.79 -2.54 6.04
N VAL A 23 3.46 -1.67 5.10
CA VAL A 23 2.39 -1.87 4.14
C VAL A 23 2.97 -2.15 2.77
N SER A 24 2.67 -3.33 2.24
CA SER A 24 3.12 -3.75 0.92
C SER A 24 2.03 -3.49 -0.11
N ARG A 25 2.37 -2.78 -1.18
CA ARG A 25 1.51 -2.68 -2.36
C ARG A 25 1.79 -3.84 -3.33
N PRO A 26 0.76 -4.52 -3.82
CA PRO A 26 0.90 -5.48 -4.91
C PRO A 26 1.26 -4.77 -6.22
N ILE A 27 2.38 -5.17 -6.82
CA ILE A 27 2.76 -4.77 -8.17
C ILE A 27 2.31 -5.85 -9.13
N TYR A 28 1.32 -5.51 -9.94
CA TYR A 28 0.85 -6.35 -11.03
C TYR A 28 1.59 -5.96 -12.32
N GLU A 29 2.13 -6.95 -13.02
CA GLU A 29 2.60 -6.76 -14.40
C GLU A 29 1.65 -7.47 -15.36
N GLN A 30 1.53 -6.90 -16.56
CA GLN A 30 0.80 -7.54 -17.64
C GLN A 30 1.61 -8.72 -18.14
N ALA A 31 1.07 -9.93 -17.96
CA ALA A 31 1.65 -11.16 -18.45
C ALA A 31 0.72 -11.77 -19.50
N GLN A 32 1.31 -12.54 -20.42
CA GLN A 32 0.54 -13.34 -21.37
C GLN A 32 0.03 -14.58 -20.64
N GLY A 33 -1.25 -14.55 -20.30
CA GLY A 33 -2.00 -15.67 -19.75
C GLY A 33 -2.75 -16.42 -20.84
N LYS A 34 -3.42 -17.49 -20.43
CA LYS A 34 -4.40 -18.19 -21.26
C LYS A 34 -5.74 -18.16 -20.53
N ASP A 35 -6.83 -17.94 -21.25
CA ASP A 35 -8.18 -18.10 -20.71
C ASP A 35 -8.53 -19.59 -20.56
N GLU A 36 -9.73 -19.88 -20.06
CA GLU A 36 -10.24 -21.26 -19.89
C GLU A 36 -10.34 -22.03 -21.23
N SER A 37 -10.31 -21.33 -22.36
CA SER A 37 -10.32 -21.90 -23.72
C SER A 37 -8.91 -22.05 -24.33
N GLY A 38 -7.86 -21.67 -23.60
CA GLY A 38 -6.48 -21.71 -24.06
C GLY A 38 -6.07 -20.55 -24.98
N ALA A 39 -6.93 -19.56 -25.19
CA ALA A 39 -6.62 -18.38 -25.98
C ALA A 39 -5.72 -17.41 -25.19
N PRO A 40 -4.72 -16.77 -25.83
CA PRO A 40 -3.82 -15.87 -25.14
C PRO A 40 -4.56 -14.59 -24.74
N ILE A 41 -4.54 -14.26 -23.45
CA ILE A 41 -5.13 -13.05 -22.88
C ILE A 41 -4.09 -12.30 -22.05
N LEU A 42 -4.21 -10.97 -21.98
CA LEU A 42 -3.42 -10.17 -21.05
C LEU A 42 -4.01 -10.32 -19.65
N ILE A 43 -3.24 -10.92 -18.74
CA ILE A 43 -3.61 -11.04 -17.34
C ILE A 43 -2.75 -10.12 -16.48
N SER A 44 -3.35 -9.50 -15.47
CA SER A 44 -2.62 -8.79 -14.42
C SER A 44 -2.10 -9.81 -13.43
N LYS A 45 -0.83 -10.21 -13.55
CA LYS A 45 -0.19 -11.14 -12.63
C LYS A 45 0.48 -10.38 -11.50
N LEU A 46 0.23 -10.76 -10.24
CA LEU A 46 0.99 -10.23 -9.11
C LEU A 46 2.44 -10.71 -9.27
N VAL A 47 3.36 -9.79 -9.55
CA VAL A 47 4.77 -10.16 -9.76
C VAL A 47 5.59 -9.88 -8.52
N LYS A 48 5.34 -8.76 -7.83
CA LYS A 48 6.07 -8.40 -6.61
C LYS A 48 5.15 -7.70 -5.62
N ARG A 49 5.53 -7.76 -4.35
CA ARG A 49 5.04 -6.86 -3.32
C ARG A 49 6.14 -5.85 -3.03
N ALA A 50 5.86 -4.56 -3.19
CA ALA A 50 6.81 -3.51 -2.88
C ALA A 50 6.31 -2.69 -1.70
N PRO A 51 7.19 -2.15 -0.85
CA PRO A 51 6.78 -1.17 0.13
C PRO A 51 6.17 0.05 -0.57
N VAL A 52 5.17 0.67 0.05
CA VAL A 52 4.66 1.96 -0.40
C VAL A 52 5.79 3.00 -0.24
N LYS A 53 5.90 3.95 -1.17
CA LYS A 53 6.86 5.06 -1.01
C LYS A 53 6.30 6.10 -0.06
N VAL A 54 7.16 6.71 0.75
CA VAL A 54 6.74 7.74 1.71
C VAL A 54 6.10 8.94 0.99
N ASP A 55 6.60 9.30 -0.19
CA ASP A 55 6.05 10.37 -1.03
C ASP A 55 4.64 10.07 -1.55
N GLU A 56 4.27 8.79 -1.64
CA GLU A 56 2.94 8.36 -2.07
C GLU A 56 1.97 8.24 -0.88
N VAL A 57 2.43 8.35 0.37
CA VAL A 57 1.56 8.27 1.56
C VAL A 57 0.80 9.59 1.71
N LEU A 58 -0.50 9.54 1.45
CA LEU A 58 -1.39 10.67 1.69
C LEU A 58 -1.77 10.75 3.18
N SER A 59 -2.11 9.61 3.77
CA SER A 59 -2.45 9.51 5.19
C SER A 59 -2.22 8.08 5.66
N PHE A 60 -1.99 7.89 6.96
CA PHE A 60 -1.89 6.56 7.54
C PHE A 60 -2.54 6.55 8.92
N LYS A 61 -3.00 5.38 9.33
CA LYS A 61 -3.60 5.15 10.62
C LYS A 61 -3.13 3.83 11.20
N ASP A 62 -2.63 3.90 12.42
CA ASP A 62 -2.28 2.73 13.21
C ASP A 62 -3.47 2.34 14.09
N TYR A 63 -3.92 1.10 13.97
CA TYR A 63 -4.98 0.49 14.77
C TYR A 63 -4.40 -0.37 15.92
N GLY A 64 -3.09 -0.38 16.11
CA GLY A 64 -2.37 -1.19 17.10
C GLY A 64 -2.22 -2.66 16.68
N THR A 65 -3.22 -3.23 16.00
CA THR A 65 -3.15 -4.58 15.40
C THR A 65 -2.61 -4.56 13.97
N HIS A 66 -2.84 -3.48 13.25
CA HIS A 66 -2.42 -3.29 11.86
C HIS A 66 -2.35 -1.81 11.51
N VAL A 67 -1.62 -1.51 10.45
CA VAL A 67 -1.48 -0.16 9.91
C VAL A 67 -2.22 -0.10 8.58
N VAL A 68 -3.01 0.95 8.38
CA VAL A 68 -3.66 1.26 7.11
C VAL A 68 -3.01 2.51 6.55
N VAL A 69 -2.54 2.42 5.30
CA VAL A 69 -1.98 3.53 4.55
C VAL A 69 -2.92 3.86 3.40
N VAL A 70 -3.24 5.14 3.26
CA VAL A 70 -3.94 5.72 2.12
C VAL A 70 -2.90 6.42 1.26
N THR A 71 -2.83 6.07 -0.01
CA THR A 71 -1.91 6.68 -0.96
C THR A 71 -2.54 7.85 -1.71
N THR A 72 -1.72 8.69 -2.33
CA THR A 72 -2.14 9.90 -3.06
C THR A 72 -3.01 9.60 -4.28
N ASP A 73 -2.93 8.39 -4.82
CA ASP A 73 -3.80 7.87 -5.88
C ASP A 73 -5.17 7.39 -5.37
N GLY A 74 -5.43 7.52 -4.05
CA GLY A 74 -6.66 7.12 -3.41
C GLY A 74 -6.74 5.63 -3.05
N GLN A 75 -5.69 4.84 -3.32
CA GLN A 75 -5.66 3.44 -2.91
C GLN A 75 -5.43 3.31 -1.41
N LYS A 76 -5.95 2.23 -0.84
CA LYS A 76 -5.76 1.89 0.58
C LYS A 76 -5.08 0.55 0.65
N PHE A 77 -4.04 0.49 1.47
CA PHE A 77 -3.28 -0.72 1.71
C PHE A 77 -3.22 -0.96 3.21
N SER A 78 -3.51 -2.18 3.65
CA SER A 78 -3.32 -2.56 5.04
C SER A 78 -2.11 -3.47 5.21
N SER A 79 -1.48 -3.42 6.39
CA SER A 79 -0.42 -4.36 6.75
C SER A 79 -0.93 -5.78 6.97
N LEU A 80 -2.25 -6.02 6.94
CA LEU A 80 -2.85 -7.36 7.00
C LEU A 80 -2.89 -8.00 5.61
N ASP A 81 -3.19 -7.22 4.56
CA ASP A 81 -3.26 -7.73 3.17
C ASP A 81 -1.92 -8.31 2.68
N GLY A 82 -0.82 -7.89 3.31
CA GLY A 82 0.53 -8.39 3.03
C GLY A 82 0.90 -9.70 3.72
N LYS A 83 0.08 -10.22 4.66
CA LYS A 83 0.48 -11.31 5.59
C LYS A 83 0.02 -12.71 5.18
N ASP A 84 -0.82 -12.82 4.15
CA ASP A 84 -1.30 -14.11 3.63
C ASP A 84 -0.70 -14.43 2.24
N ALA A 85 0.61 -14.66 2.17
CA ALA A 85 1.27 -15.28 1.02
C ALA A 85 2.32 -16.29 1.47
#